data_AF-A0AB38D0X5-F1
#
_entry.id   AF-A0AB38D0X5-F1
#
_cell.length_a   1.000
_cell.length_b   1.000
_cell.length_c   1.000
_cell.angle_alpha   90.00
_cell.angle_beta   90.00
_cell.angle_gamma   90.00
#
_symmetry.space_group_name_H-M   'P 1'
#
loop_
_entity.id
_entity.type
_entity.pdbx_description
1 polymer ?
#
loop_
_entity_poly.entity_id
_entity_poly.type
_entity_poly.pdbx_seq_one_letter_code
_entity_poly.pdbx_strand_id
1 'polypeptide(L)'
;MTMVVTRDVHYQYLMGKRTLTPGVEVSIKGKTGRYRFQYWRRTSAGMDELTFVGGPLHGQGERYVSVYPARITRVHRINKTLTNIQREKRK
;
A
#
# COMPACT_ATOMS: atom_id res chain seq x y z
N MET A 1 -23.40 -21.60 10.06
CA MET A 1 -22.51 -20.85 10.98
C MET A 1 -21.78 -19.80 10.16
N THR A 2 -22.38 -18.62 10.05
CA THR A 2 -21.89 -17.55 9.16
C THR A 2 -20.78 -16.82 9.90
N MET A 3 -19.51 -17.05 9.53
CA MET A 3 -18.40 -16.25 10.05
C MET A 3 -18.57 -14.82 9.52
N VAL A 4 -19.15 -13.96 10.36
CA VAL A 4 -18.97 -12.51 10.22
C VAL A 4 -17.54 -12.24 10.68
N VAL A 5 -16.59 -12.36 9.75
CA VAL A 5 -15.25 -11.79 9.95
C VAL A 5 -15.46 -10.28 9.94
N THR A 6 -15.67 -9.69 11.12
CA THR A 6 -15.45 -8.26 11.33
C THR A 6 -14.06 -8.00 10.80
N ARG A 7 -13.99 -7.37 9.63
CA ARG A 7 -12.74 -7.05 8.98
C ARG A 7 -12.06 -6.03 9.90
N ASP A 8 -11.20 -6.49 10.79
CA ASP A 8 -10.34 -5.65 11.61
C ASP A 8 -9.30 -5.03 10.68
N VAL A 9 -9.73 -3.98 9.99
CA VAL A 9 -8.93 -3.23 9.02
C VAL A 9 -8.72 -1.84 9.56
N HIS A 10 -7.48 -1.43 9.47
CA HIS A 10 -6.99 -0.19 10.02
C HIS A 10 -6.36 0.62 8.88
N TYR A 11 -6.66 1.91 8.84
CA TYR A 11 -6.22 2.80 7.77
C TYR A 11 -4.98 3.61 8.15
N GLN A 12 -4.41 3.36 9.31
CA GLN A 12 -3.23 4.06 9.80
C GLN A 12 -2.23 3.05 10.35
N TYR A 13 -0.99 3.05 9.83
CA TYR A 13 0.07 2.18 10.31
C TYR A 13 1.32 2.99 10.64
N LEU A 14 1.84 2.85 11.86
CA LEU A 14 3.08 3.50 12.27
C LEU A 14 4.28 2.65 11.82
N MET A 15 5.08 3.17 10.91
CA MET A 15 6.30 2.55 10.41
C MET A 15 7.52 3.39 10.80
N GLY A 16 8.12 3.05 11.94
CA GLY A 16 9.19 3.85 12.55
C GLY A 16 8.67 5.24 12.91
N LYS A 17 9.29 6.29 12.38
CA LYS A 17 8.87 7.70 12.59
C LYS A 17 7.84 8.19 11.56
N ARG A 18 7.31 7.30 10.71
CA ARG A 18 6.40 7.68 9.62
C ARG A 18 5.08 6.96 9.76
N THR A 19 4.02 7.64 9.38
CA THR A 19 2.68 7.07 9.36
C THR A 19 2.30 6.75 7.92
N LEU A 20 1.89 5.53 7.66
CA LEU A 20 1.23 5.15 6.42
C LEU A 20 -0.27 5.45 6.58
N THR A 21 -0.78 6.31 5.72
CA THR A 21 -2.20 6.58 5.51
C THR A 21 -2.57 6.24 4.07
N PRO A 22 -3.85 6.04 3.73
CA PRO A 22 -4.22 5.57 2.41
C PRO A 22 -3.71 6.53 1.33
N GLY A 23 -3.11 5.98 0.28
CA GLY A 23 -2.45 6.77 -0.78
C GLY A 23 -0.95 7.00 -0.58
N VAL A 24 -0.39 6.83 0.63
CA VAL A 24 1.05 6.96 0.86
C VAL A 24 1.80 5.92 0.03
N GLU A 25 2.74 6.39 -0.79
CA GLU A 25 3.53 5.53 -1.66
C GLU A 25 4.70 4.87 -0.94
N VAL A 26 4.90 3.58 -1.22
CA VAL A 26 6.04 2.80 -0.76
C VAL A 26 6.71 2.04 -1.90
N SER A 27 7.95 1.62 -1.67
CA SER A 27 8.63 0.60 -2.46
C SER A 27 8.64 -0.72 -1.67
N ILE A 28 8.40 -1.82 -2.38
CA ILE A 28 8.31 -3.16 -1.81
C ILE A 28 9.47 -4.01 -2.34
N LYS A 29 10.17 -4.73 -1.46
CA LYS A 29 11.29 -5.61 -1.80
C LYS A 29 10.88 -6.63 -2.85
N GLY A 30 11.62 -6.69 -3.96
CA GLY A 30 11.37 -7.61 -5.07
C GLY A 30 10.21 -7.21 -5.98
N LYS A 31 9.65 -6.00 -5.84
CA LYS A 31 8.62 -5.47 -6.73
C LYS A 31 9.06 -4.15 -7.34
N THR A 32 8.83 -4.00 -8.64
CA THR A 32 9.10 -2.78 -9.39
C THR A 32 7.90 -1.84 -9.31
N GLY A 33 8.16 -0.54 -9.12
CA GLY A 33 7.14 0.51 -9.10
C GLY A 33 6.86 1.06 -7.71
N ARG A 34 5.78 1.84 -7.63
CA ARG A 34 5.29 2.45 -6.40
C ARG A 34 3.94 1.85 -6.03
N TYR A 35 3.77 1.61 -4.74
CA TYR A 35 2.61 0.95 -4.17
C TYR A 35 1.99 1.88 -3.14
N ARG A 36 0.72 2.21 -3.30
CA ARG A 36 0.00 3.11 -2.41
C ARG A 36 -0.67 2.30 -1.32
N PHE A 37 -0.40 2.64 -0.08
CA PHE A 37 -1.03 2.00 1.08
C PHE A 37 -2.54 2.13 0.98
N GLN A 38 -3.26 1.06 1.36
CA GLN A 38 -4.72 1.04 1.40
C GLN A 38 -5.20 0.83 2.84
N TYR A 39 -4.76 -0.26 3.47
CA TYR A 39 -5.12 -0.61 4.84
C TYR A 39 -4.13 -1.65 5.37
N TRP A 40 -4.22 -1.95 6.65
CA TRP A 40 -3.56 -3.09 7.26
C TRP A 40 -4.53 -3.87 8.14
N ARG A 41 -4.25 -5.13 8.38
CA ARG A 41 -5.01 -6.00 9.29
C ARG A 41 -4.07 -6.85 10.12
N ARG A 42 -4.53 -7.25 11.31
CA ARG A 42 -3.88 -8.30 12.09
C ARG A 42 -4.30 -9.67 11.54
N THR A 43 -3.35 -10.52 11.19
CA THR A 43 -3.64 -11.90 10.80
C THR A 43 -3.93 -12.76 12.03
N SER A 44 -4.55 -13.92 11.86
CA SER A 44 -4.78 -14.87 12.95
C SER A 44 -3.49 -15.35 13.63
N ALA A 45 -2.35 -15.25 12.94
CA ALA A 45 -1.03 -15.55 13.48
C ALA A 45 -0.41 -14.37 14.26
N GLY A 46 -1.15 -13.28 14.50
CA GLY A 46 -0.66 -12.10 15.23
C GLY A 46 0.23 -11.16 14.42
N MET A 47 0.40 -11.40 13.12
CA MET A 47 1.25 -10.61 12.24
C MET A 47 0.48 -9.46 11.59
N ASP A 48 1.15 -8.35 11.32
CA ASP A 48 0.56 -7.23 10.58
C ASP A 48 0.68 -7.48 9.08
N GLU A 49 -0.45 -7.56 8.37
CA GLU A 49 -0.47 -7.64 6.91
C GLU A 49 -0.94 -6.30 6.33
N LEU A 50 -0.09 -5.67 5.51
CA LEU A 50 -0.37 -4.38 4.89
C LEU A 50 -0.74 -4.57 3.43
N THR A 51 -1.86 -4.00 3.02
CA THR A 51 -2.35 -4.04 1.64
C THR A 51 -2.08 -2.72 0.93
N PHE A 52 -1.62 -2.86 -0.32
CA PHE A 52 -1.28 -1.76 -1.21
C PHE A 52 -1.91 -1.96 -2.58
N VAL A 53 -2.01 -0.87 -3.34
CA VAL A 53 -2.38 -0.88 -4.75
C VAL A 53 -1.32 -0.15 -5.58
N GLY A 54 -0.90 -0.75 -6.68
CA GLY A 54 0.07 -0.13 -7.57
C GLY A 54 0.75 -1.14 -8.48
N GLY A 55 1.84 -0.74 -9.12
CA GLY A 55 2.51 -1.59 -10.08
C GLY A 55 3.50 -0.81 -10.95
N PRO A 56 4.13 -1.49 -11.91
CA PRO A 56 5.01 -0.85 -12.88
C PRO A 56 4.23 0.19 -13.69
N LEU A 57 4.81 1.37 -13.87
CA LEU A 57 4.24 2.43 -14.71
C LEU A 57 4.17 2.04 -16.21
N HIS A 58 4.85 0.96 -16.62
CA HIS A 58 4.92 0.51 -18.02
C HIS A 58 3.71 -0.32 -18.47
N GLY A 59 2.49 0.08 -18.11
CA GLY A 59 1.28 -0.41 -18.79
C GLY A 59 0.69 -1.76 -18.33
N GLN A 60 1.18 -2.38 -17.25
CA GLN A 60 0.55 -3.62 -16.71
C GLN A 60 -0.63 -3.39 -15.75
N GLY A 61 -1.01 -2.12 -15.55
CA GLY A 61 -2.08 -1.72 -14.65
C GLY A 61 -1.72 -1.82 -13.16
N GLU A 62 -2.60 -1.27 -12.34
CA GLU A 62 -2.46 -1.32 -10.89
C GLU A 62 -2.96 -2.66 -10.35
N ARG A 63 -2.22 -3.25 -9.40
CA ARG A 63 -2.59 -4.50 -8.75
C ARG A 63 -2.57 -4.35 -7.24
N TYR A 64 -3.48 -5.06 -6.59
CA TYR A 64 -3.45 -5.20 -5.14
C TYR A 64 -2.33 -6.16 -4.72
N VAL A 65 -1.60 -5.77 -3.69
CA VAL A 65 -0.50 -6.54 -3.12
C VAL A 65 -0.56 -6.44 -1.61
N SER A 66 -0.57 -7.57 -0.91
CA SER A 66 -0.42 -7.64 0.53
C SER A 66 0.97 -8.15 0.90
N VAL A 67 1.64 -7.48 1.85
CA VAL A 67 2.96 -7.86 2.36
C VAL A 67 3.09 -7.54 3.84
N TYR A 68 4.00 -8.24 4.52
CA TYR A 68 4.44 -7.89 5.87
C TYR A 68 5.29 -6.61 5.88
N PRO A 69 5.32 -5.84 6.98
CA PRO A 69 6.09 -4.60 7.11
C PRO A 69 7.56 -4.75 6.71
N ALA A 70 8.17 -5.89 7.04
CA ALA A 70 9.58 -6.18 6.73
C ALA A 70 9.90 -6.20 5.21
N ARG A 71 8.89 -6.28 4.34
CA ARG A 71 9.07 -6.20 2.89
C ARG A 71 9.08 -4.76 2.37
N ILE A 72 8.72 -3.77 3.17
CA ILE A 72 8.72 -2.36 2.74
C ILE A 72 10.15 -1.83 2.85
N THR A 73 10.71 -1.38 1.72
CA THR A 73 12.09 -0.89 1.65
C THR A 73 12.17 0.62 1.78
N ARG A 74 11.13 1.34 1.35
CA ARG A 74 11.09 2.80 1.39
C ARG A 74 9.67 3.31 1.48
N VAL A 75 9.45 4.27 2.36
CA VAL A 75 8.26 5.12 2.34
C VAL A 75 8.61 6.39 1.57
N HIS A 76 7.80 6.80 0.60
CA HIS A 76 8.03 8.02 -0.18
C HIS A 76 7.40 9.23 0.52
N ARG A 77 8.08 10.38 0.45
CA ARG A 77 7.58 11.65 1.03
C ARG A 77 6.65 12.39 0.06
N ILE A 78 6.83 12.17 -1.24
CA ILE A 78 6.07 12.83 -2.32
C ILE A 78 5.34 11.76 -3.09
N ASN A 79 4.01 11.85 -3.13
CA ASN A 79 3.13 10.97 -3.89
C ASN A 79 3.18 11.37 -5.37
N LYS A 80 4.04 10.70 -6.16
CA LYS A 80 4.21 11.02 -7.59
C LYS A 80 3.08 10.45 -8.45
N THR A 81 2.38 9.40 -8.01
CA THR A 81 1.28 8.83 -8.79
C THR A 81 0.11 9.80 -8.87
N LEU A 82 -0.20 10.54 -7.80
CA LEU A 82 -1.20 11.62 -7.84
C LEU A 82 -0.80 12.73 -8.83
N THR A 83 0.48 13.12 -8.84
CA THR A 83 1.00 14.13 -9.78
C THR A 83 0.93 13.66 -11.23
N ASN A 84 1.22 12.38 -11.50
CA ASN A 84 1.14 11.81 -12.85
C ASN A 84 -0.32 11.70 -13.34
N ILE A 85 -1.26 11.24 -12.49
CA ILE A 85 -2.70 11.18 -12.83
C ILE A 85 -3.22 12.58 -13.20
N GLN A 86 -2.82 13.63 -12.47
CA GLN A 86 -3.23 15.00 -12.78
C GLN A 86 -2.65 15.52 -14.10
N ARG A 87 -1.42 15.09 -14.46
CA ARG A 87 -0.78 15.50 -15.71
C ARG A 87 -1.40 14.83 -16.93
N GLU A 88 -1.85 13.59 -16.79
CA GLU A 88 -2.50 12.81 -17.86
C GLU A 88 -3.91 13.33 -18.18
N LYS A 89 -4.66 13.81 -17.18
CA LYS A 89 -5.98 14.45 -17.39
C LYS A 89 -5.92 15.85 -18.03
N ARG A 90 -4.74 16.44 -18.18
CA ARG A 90 -4.54 17.81 -18.71
C ARG A 90 -4.03 17.82 -20.16
N LYS A 91 -3.90 16.67 -20.80
CA LYS A 91 -3.45 16.54 -22.19
C LYS A 91 -4.58 16.00 -23.05
#